data_AF-A0A1A0DML4-F1
#
_entry.id   AF-A0A1A0DML4-F1
#
_cell.length_a   1.000
_cell.length_b   1.000
_cell.length_c   1.000
_cell.angle_alpha   90.00
_cell.angle_beta   90.00
_cell.angle_gamma   90.00
#
_symmetry.space_group_name_H-M   'P 1'
#
loop_
_entity.id
_entity.type
_entity.pdbx_description
1 polymer ?
#
loop_
_entity_poly.entity_id
_entity_poly.type
_entity_poly.pdbx_seq_one_letter_code
_entity_poly.pdbx_strand_id
1 'polypeptide(L)'
;MIIVQATPSCSARGADTLLQDVLALYWQAERSILAIEAVPEPPVTAPQYPAWESKFDALVAERDQAISQLADIRAMTPEGKQAKAQVLERCLLPRLRFPDPALDDPEIRLALSLARDVAGGSSL
;
A
#
# COMPACT_ATOMS: atom_id res chain seq x y z
N MET A 1 -25.75 -28.90 -27.45
CA MET A 1 -25.60 -27.51 -26.99
C MET A 1 -24.44 -27.48 -26.00
N ILE A 2 -23.26 -27.08 -26.45
CA ILE A 2 -22.06 -26.97 -25.61
C ILE A 2 -21.95 -25.50 -25.22
N ILE A 3 -22.13 -25.19 -23.93
CA ILE A 3 -21.86 -23.85 -23.40
C ILE A 3 -20.36 -23.79 -23.16
N VAL A 4 -19.64 -23.13 -24.07
CA VAL A 4 -18.23 -22.78 -23.86
C VAL A 4 -18.21 -21.69 -22.81
N GLN A 5 -17.76 -22.03 -21.59
CA GLN A 5 -17.50 -21.05 -20.55
C GLN A 5 -16.40 -20.10 -21.02
N ALA A 6 -16.69 -18.79 -21.04
CA ALA A 6 -15.69 -17.77 -21.23
C ALA A 6 -14.75 -17.76 -20.02
N THR A 7 -13.46 -18.02 -20.24
CA THR A 7 -12.42 -17.93 -19.20
C THR A 7 -12.25 -16.48 -18.73
N PRO A 8 -12.24 -16.19 -17.42
CA PRO A 8 -12.15 -14.83 -16.86
C PRO A 8 -10.74 -14.19 -16.94
N SER A 9 -9.90 -14.64 -17.88
CA SER A 9 -8.47 -14.31 -17.91
C SER A 9 -8.16 -12.83 -18.18
N CYS A 10 -9.12 -12.05 -18.66
CA CYS A 10 -8.93 -10.63 -18.99
C CYS A 10 -9.08 -9.72 -17.75
N SER A 11 -9.99 -10.03 -16.82
CA SER A 11 -10.19 -9.20 -15.62
C SER A 11 -9.10 -9.41 -14.58
N ALA A 12 -8.61 -10.64 -14.43
CA ALA A 12 -7.51 -10.96 -13.51
C ALA A 12 -6.22 -10.24 -13.92
N ARG A 13 -5.87 -10.26 -15.21
CA ARG A 13 -4.66 -9.58 -15.73
C ARG A 13 -4.73 -8.06 -15.56
N GLY A 14 -5.92 -7.47 -15.68
CA GLY A 14 -6.13 -6.03 -15.44
C GLY A 14 -5.93 -5.64 -13.97
N ALA A 15 -6.50 -6.41 -13.04
CA ALA A 15 -6.38 -6.16 -11.61
C ALA A 15 -4.93 -6.29 -11.11
N ASP A 16 -4.21 -7.34 -11.55
CA ASP A 16 -2.82 -7.52 -11.14
C ASP A 16 -1.88 -6.48 -11.77
N THR A 17 -2.18 -5.99 -12.98
CA THR A 17 -1.39 -4.88 -13.58
C THR A 17 -1.56 -3.60 -12.77
N LEU A 18 -2.81 -3.26 -12.43
CA LEU A 18 -3.10 -2.12 -11.55
C LEU A 18 -2.44 -2.27 -10.18
N LEU A 19 -2.46 -3.48 -9.61
CA LEU A 19 -1.76 -3.76 -8.34
C LEU A 19 -0.26 -3.45 -8.46
N GLN A 20 0.39 -3.84 -9.55
CA GLN A 20 1.82 -3.57 -9.78
C GLN A 20 2.10 -2.07 -9.93
N ASP A 21 1.24 -1.33 -10.63
CA ASP A 21 1.38 0.12 -10.77
C ASP A 21 1.29 0.82 -9.39
N VAL A 22 0.32 0.43 -8.56
CA VAL A 22 0.18 0.99 -7.21
C VAL A 22 1.32 0.55 -6.29
N LEU A 23 1.82 -0.69 -6.42
CA LEU A 23 3.03 -1.13 -5.70
C LEU A 23 4.25 -0.28 -6.06
N ALA A 24 4.41 0.10 -7.33
CA ALA A 24 5.49 0.96 -7.76
C ALA A 24 5.39 2.35 -7.10
N LEU A 25 4.18 2.91 -6.98
CA LEU A 25 3.92 4.17 -6.27
C LEU A 25 4.27 4.06 -4.78
N TYR A 26 3.78 3.00 -4.11
CA TYR A 26 4.10 2.75 -2.71
C TYR A 26 5.63 2.71 -2.48
N TRP A 27 6.36 1.91 -3.27
CA TRP A 27 7.79 1.79 -3.11
C TRP A 27 8.55 3.07 -3.48
N GLN A 28 8.01 3.89 -4.38
CA GLN A 28 8.60 5.18 -4.71
C GLN A 28 8.46 6.19 -3.56
N ALA A 29 7.27 6.29 -2.96
CA ALA A 29 7.04 7.11 -1.78
C ALA A 29 7.93 6.65 -0.62
N GLU A 30 7.94 5.34 -0.33
CA GLU A 30 8.72 4.76 0.76
C GLU A 30 10.23 5.03 0.61
N ARG A 31 10.81 4.84 -0.58
CA ARG A 31 12.23 5.18 -0.81
C ARG A 31 12.50 6.68 -0.63
N SER A 32 11.54 7.53 -0.97
CA SER A 32 11.67 8.98 -0.85
C SER A 32 11.61 9.44 0.62
N ILE A 33 10.75 8.81 1.43
CA ILE A 33 10.70 9.00 2.89
C ILE A 33 12.05 8.62 3.50
N LEU A 34 12.55 7.40 3.22
CA LEU A 34 13.85 6.95 3.74
C LEU A 34 15.00 7.89 3.34
N ALA A 35 14.95 8.46 2.14
CA ALA A 35 15.96 9.42 1.68
C ALA A 35 15.90 10.75 2.44
N ILE A 36 14.71 11.20 2.85
CA ILE A 36 14.56 12.36 3.75
C ILE A 36 15.05 12.03 5.16
N GLU A 37 14.65 10.89 5.71
CA GLU A 37 15.03 10.45 7.06
C GLU A 37 16.53 10.18 7.21
N ALA A 38 17.23 9.86 6.11
CA ALA A 38 18.68 9.70 6.09
C ALA A 38 19.45 11.02 6.32
N VAL A 39 18.79 12.17 6.19
CA VAL A 39 19.36 13.49 6.43
C VAL A 39 18.83 14.04 7.76
N PRO A 40 19.66 14.71 8.58
CA PRO A 40 19.19 15.33 9.81
C PRO A 40 18.02 16.29 9.54
N GLU A 41 16.94 16.10 10.28
CA GLU A 41 15.80 17.02 10.31
C GLU A 41 16.27 18.45 10.66
N PRO A 42 15.87 19.48 9.89
CA PRO A 42 16.16 20.86 10.22
C PRO A 42 15.53 21.25 11.57
N PRO A 43 16.14 22.15 12.36
CA PRO A 43 15.48 22.68 13.55
C PRO A 43 14.17 23.37 13.18
N VAL A 44 13.14 23.24 14.03
CA VAL A 44 11.83 23.90 13.85
C VAL A 44 11.91 25.43 13.66
N THR A 45 12.98 26.05 14.15
CA THR A 45 13.24 27.49 14.01
C THR A 45 13.92 27.87 12.69
N ALA A 46 14.32 26.90 11.88
CA ALA A 46 15.07 27.12 10.65
C ALA A 46 14.13 27.56 9.51
N PRO A 47 14.54 28.51 8.64
CA PRO A 47 13.68 28.98 7.55
C PRO A 47 13.22 27.90 6.57
N GLN A 48 13.99 26.83 6.42
CA GLN A 48 13.69 25.69 5.55
C GLN A 48 12.75 24.65 6.18
N TYR A 49 12.48 24.72 7.49
CA TYR A 49 11.70 23.70 8.19
C TYR A 49 10.29 23.53 7.61
N PRO A 50 9.49 24.58 7.35
CA PRO A 50 8.14 24.40 6.80
C PRO A 50 8.12 23.70 5.43
N ALA A 51 9.14 23.95 4.59
CA ALA A 51 9.25 23.30 3.30
C ALA A 51 9.68 21.84 3.42
N TRP A 52 10.54 21.53 4.40
CA TRP A 52 10.93 20.16 4.72
C TRP A 52 9.75 19.35 5.27
N GLU A 53 9.03 19.90 6.25
CA GLU A 53 7.86 19.29 6.89
C GLU A 53 6.76 19.02 5.86
N SER A 54 6.40 20.04 5.07
CA SER A 54 5.39 19.89 4.01
C SER A 54 5.75 18.81 2.99
N LYS A 55 7.04 18.69 2.63
CA LYS A 55 7.51 17.64 1.72
C LYS A 55 7.42 16.26 2.36
N PHE A 56 7.78 16.14 3.64
CA PHE A 56 7.70 14.88 4.36
C PHE A 56 6.26 14.41 4.50
N ASP A 57 5.36 15.30 4.93
CA ASP A 57 3.92 15.03 5.06
C ASP A 57 3.30 14.59 3.73
N ALA A 58 3.66 15.23 2.62
CA ALA A 58 3.18 14.86 1.29
C ALA A 58 3.59 13.42 0.92
N LEU A 59 4.83 13.03 1.19
CA LEU A 59 5.31 11.66 0.92
C LEU A 59 4.62 10.61 1.80
N VAL A 60 4.37 10.94 3.07
CA VAL A 60 3.59 10.07 3.97
C VAL A 60 2.17 9.90 3.43
N ALA A 61 1.51 10.99 3.04
CA ALA A 61 0.17 10.93 2.45
C ALA A 61 0.13 10.13 1.14
N GLU A 62 1.13 10.27 0.25
CA GLU A 62 1.25 9.48 -0.98
C GLU A 62 1.39 7.98 -0.67
N ARG A 63 2.20 7.62 0.32
CA ARG A 63 2.36 6.23 0.76
C ARG A 63 1.05 5.66 1.31
N ASP A 64 0.37 6.39 2.18
CA ASP A 64 -0.87 5.94 2.83
C ASP A 64 -2.01 5.81 1.80
N GLN A 65 -2.05 6.70 0.81
CA GLN A 65 -2.95 6.60 -0.33
C GLN A 65 -2.68 5.33 -1.15
N ALA A 66 -1.41 5.00 -1.41
CA ALA A 66 -1.04 3.79 -2.13
C ALA A 66 -1.44 2.53 -1.34
N ILE A 67 -1.23 2.49 -0.01
CA ILE A 67 -1.69 1.36 0.84
C ILE A 67 -3.21 1.21 0.76
N SER A 68 -3.95 2.32 0.82
CA SER A 68 -5.41 2.31 0.68
C SER A 68 -5.86 1.74 -0.67
N GLN A 69 -5.21 2.15 -1.76
CA GLN A 69 -5.49 1.61 -3.09
C GLN A 69 -5.15 0.11 -3.20
N LEU A 70 -4.02 -0.34 -2.63
CA LEU A 70 -3.67 -1.76 -2.58
C LEU A 70 -4.72 -2.57 -1.83
N ALA A 71 -5.31 -2.03 -0.77
CA ALA A 71 -6.38 -2.68 -0.04
C ALA A 71 -7.64 -2.88 -0.90
N ASP A 72 -7.93 -1.95 -1.81
CA ASP A 72 -9.12 -1.99 -2.66
C ASP A 72 -8.94 -2.84 -3.93
N ILE A 73 -7.70 -3.14 -4.34
CA ILE A 73 -7.40 -3.98 -5.50
C ILE A 73 -7.28 -5.44 -5.07
N ARG A 74 -8.05 -6.34 -5.69
CA ARG A 74 -7.95 -7.78 -5.44
C ARG A 74 -6.66 -8.36 -6.04
N ALA A 75 -5.85 -9.07 -5.24
CA ALA A 75 -4.69 -9.82 -5.75
C ALA A 75 -5.10 -11.23 -6.20
N MET A 76 -5.01 -11.50 -7.50
CA MET A 76 -5.46 -12.77 -8.07
C MET A 76 -4.32 -13.80 -8.14
N THR A 77 -3.09 -13.33 -8.32
CA THR A 77 -1.90 -14.18 -8.44
C THR A 77 -1.18 -14.40 -7.10
N PRO A 78 -0.39 -15.48 -6.96
CA PRO A 78 0.52 -15.66 -5.83
C PRO A 78 1.47 -14.47 -5.65
N GLU A 79 1.99 -13.91 -6.74
CA GLU A 79 2.92 -12.79 -6.73
C GLU A 79 2.26 -11.52 -6.18
N GLY A 80 1.01 -11.24 -6.58
CA GLY A 80 0.26 -10.09 -6.04
C GLY A 80 -0.03 -10.22 -4.55
N LYS A 81 -0.37 -11.44 -4.08
CA LYS A 81 -0.60 -11.72 -2.65
C LYS A 81 0.69 -11.55 -1.85
N GLN A 82 1.80 -12.07 -2.37
CA GLN A 82 3.11 -11.92 -1.75
C GLN A 82 3.53 -10.45 -1.66
N ALA A 83 3.27 -9.66 -2.70
CA ALA A 83 3.60 -8.24 -2.69
C ALA A 83 2.81 -7.46 -1.62
N LYS A 84 1.51 -7.73 -1.47
CA LYS A 84 0.72 -7.17 -0.35
C LYS A 84 1.27 -7.57 1.03
N ALA A 85 1.69 -8.83 1.18
CA ALA A 85 2.28 -9.30 2.42
C ALA A 85 3.58 -8.54 2.77
N GLN A 86 4.45 -8.29 1.78
CA GLN A 86 5.69 -7.53 1.98
C GLN A 86 5.43 -6.08 2.41
N VAL A 87 4.40 -5.43 1.85
CA VAL A 87 3.99 -4.08 2.30
C VAL A 87 3.56 -4.15 3.76
N LEU A 88 2.70 -5.10 4.13
CA LEU A 88 2.23 -5.27 5.52
C LEU A 88 3.36 -5.55 6.50
N GLU A 89 4.28 -6.47 6.19
CA GLU A 89 5.42 -6.78 7.06
C GLU A 89 6.25 -5.53 7.38
N ARG A 90 6.38 -4.63 6.39
CA ARG A 90 7.11 -3.38 6.54
C ARG A 90 6.35 -2.34 7.37
N CYS A 91 5.04 -2.21 7.18
CA CYS A 91 4.23 -1.20 7.88
C CYS A 91 3.82 -1.62 9.30
N LEU A 92 3.58 -2.91 9.56
CA LEU A 92 3.07 -3.39 10.84
C LEU A 92 4.11 -3.28 11.97
N LEU A 93 5.39 -3.50 11.68
CA LEU A 93 6.45 -3.45 12.71
C LEU A 93 6.57 -2.06 13.38
N PRO A 94 6.55 -0.94 12.64
CA PRO A 94 6.46 0.40 13.23
C PRO A 94 5.15 0.66 13.99
N ARG A 95 4.00 0.26 13.44
CA ARG A 95 2.66 0.51 14.02
C ARG A 95 2.43 -0.19 15.37
N LEU A 96 3.06 -1.36 15.59
CA LEU A 96 3.04 -2.03 16.89
C LEU A 96 3.74 -1.22 18.00
N ARG A 97 4.66 -0.31 17.64
CA ARG A 97 5.38 0.55 18.59
C ARG A 97 4.66 1.88 18.84
N PHE A 98 3.88 2.35 17.86
CA PHE A 98 3.15 3.62 17.91
C PHE A 98 1.71 3.39 17.43
N PRO A 99 0.84 2.83 18.28
CA PRO A 99 -0.53 2.55 17.89
C PRO A 99 -1.30 3.85 17.65
N ASP A 100 -1.90 3.99 16.48
CA ASP A 100 -2.87 5.03 16.17
C ASP A 100 -4.24 4.62 16.75
N PRO A 101 -4.94 5.49 17.51
CA PRO A 101 -6.28 5.21 18.02
C PRO A 101 -7.38 5.16 16.94
N ALA A 102 -7.11 5.55 15.70
CA ALA A 102 -8.10 5.53 14.63
C ALA A 102 -8.42 4.11 14.12
N LEU A 103 -9.71 3.82 13.90
CA LEU A 103 -10.20 2.52 13.41
C LEU A 103 -10.11 2.35 11.88
N ASP A 104 -9.80 3.42 11.12
CA ASP A 104 -9.66 3.42 9.65
C ASP A 104 -8.19 3.47 9.24
N ASP A 105 -7.41 2.51 9.73
CA ASP A 105 -5.99 2.38 9.43
C ASP A 105 -5.81 1.64 8.07
N PRO A 106 -5.15 2.25 7.06
CA PRO A 106 -4.94 1.64 5.75
C PRO A 106 -4.27 0.27 5.81
N GLU A 107 -3.35 0.05 6.75
CA GLU A 107 -2.66 -1.20 6.96
C GLU A 107 -3.61 -2.30 7.46
N ILE A 108 -4.54 -1.97 8.36
CA ILE A 108 -5.60 -2.89 8.79
C ILE A 108 -6.47 -3.30 7.60
N ARG A 109 -6.87 -2.32 6.76
CA ARG A 109 -7.65 -2.60 5.54
C ARG A 109 -6.87 -3.50 4.58
N LEU A 110 -5.58 -3.26 4.39
CA LEU A 110 -4.72 -4.08 3.53
C LEU A 110 -4.58 -5.50 4.08
N ALA A 111 -4.45 -5.68 5.40
CA ALA A 111 -4.38 -7.00 6.03
C ALA A 111 -5.68 -7.81 5.81
N LEU A 112 -6.83 -7.18 6.00
CA LEU A 112 -8.13 -7.81 5.73
C LEU A 112 -8.31 -8.13 4.23
N SER A 113 -7.85 -7.24 3.36
CA SER A 113 -7.84 -7.46 1.90
C SER A 113 -7.02 -8.69 1.52
N LEU A 114 -5.78 -8.79 2.01
CA LEU A 114 -4.92 -9.95 1.78
C LEU A 114 -5.55 -11.25 2.31
N ALA A 115 -6.18 -11.22 3.49
CA ALA A 115 -6.86 -12.39 4.04
C ALA A 115 -7.98 -12.89 3.12
N ARG A 116 -8.75 -11.99 2.49
CA ARG A 116 -9.78 -12.34 1.50
C ARG A 116 -9.16 -12.92 0.23
N ASP A 117 -8.08 -12.30 -0.26
CA ASP A 117 -7.34 -12.77 -1.45
C ASP A 117 -6.80 -14.20 -1.26
N VAL A 118 -6.29 -14.52 -0.07
CA VAL A 118 -5.79 -15.86 0.29
C VAL A 118 -6.93 -16.86 0.45
N ALA A 119 -8.03 -16.48 1.10
CA ALA A 119 -9.21 -17.34 1.27
C ALA A 119 -9.96 -17.63 -0.04
N GLY A 120 -9.61 -16.98 -1.15
CA GLY A 120 -10.32 -17.08 -2.43
C GLY A 120 -11.67 -16.35 -2.43
N GLY A 121 -11.92 -15.52 -1.41
CA GLY A 121 -13.15 -14.76 -1.28
C GLY A 121 -13.27 -13.75 -2.41
N SER A 122 -14.32 -13.88 -3.22
CA SER A 122 -14.80 -12.74 -4.01
C SER A 122 -15.52 -11.81 -3.04
N SER A 123 -15.14 -10.54 -2.99
CA SER A 123 -15.91 -9.53 -2.26
C SER A 123 -17.39 -9.65 -2.66
N LEU A 124 -18.26 -9.77 -1.65
CA LEU A 124 -19.71 -9.64 -1.80
C LEU A 124 -20.06 -8.22 -2.25
#